data_AF-A0A3A4PPU1-F1
#
_entry.id   AF-A0A3A4PPU1-F1
#
_cell.length_a   1.000
_cell.length_b   1.000
_cell.length_c   1.000
_cell.angle_alpha   90.00
_cell.angle_beta   90.00
_cell.angle_gamma   90.00
#
_symmetry.space_group_name_H-M   'P 1'
#
loop_
_entity.id
_entity.type
_entity.pdbx_description
1 polymer ?
#
loop_
_entity_poly.entity_id
_entity_poly.type
_entity_poly.pdbx_seq_one_letter_code
_entity_poly.pdbx_strand_id
1 'polypeptide(L)'
;MFAETDKKVKKMWAETKEMFKETAEQIKTTDRKIQKLSDKWGEFVEGLVSPAAIKLFSKRGIEIERVTQRFKVSKNGKEGMEIDILGINSEYVVLIEVKSTLGIQDVKDHLKRMDKFKPIFRNTKTEKWSERWRES
;
A
#
# COMPACT_ATOMS: atom_id res chain seq x y z
N MET A 1 2.13 -61.27 -10.06
CA MET A 1 2.48 -60.08 -10.87
C MET A 1 1.47 -58.94 -10.71
N PHE A 2 0.21 -59.06 -11.14
CA PHE A 2 -0.74 -57.92 -11.16
C PHE A 2 -1.00 -57.26 -9.78
N ALA A 3 -1.18 -58.04 -8.71
CA ALA A 3 -1.45 -57.49 -7.37
C ALA A 3 -0.27 -56.70 -6.75
N GLU A 4 0.97 -57.05 -7.10
CA GLU A 4 2.16 -56.31 -6.68
C GLU A 4 2.33 -55.02 -7.49
N THR A 5 2.01 -55.07 -8.78
CA THR A 5 1.96 -53.89 -9.65
C THR A 5 0.92 -52.90 -9.14
N ASP A 6 -0.29 -53.34 -8.79
CA ASP A 6 -1.34 -52.46 -8.24
C ASP A 6 -0.95 -51.83 -6.91
N LYS A 7 -0.28 -52.58 -6.02
CA LYS A 7 0.25 -52.04 -4.77
C LYS A 7 1.33 -50.99 -5.01
N LYS A 8 2.25 -51.24 -5.95
CA LYS A 8 3.30 -50.28 -6.34
C LYS A 8 2.70 -49.01 -6.91
N VAL A 9 1.72 -49.14 -7.81
CA VAL A 9 1.02 -48.00 -8.41
C VAL A 9 0.33 -47.17 -7.33
N LYS A 10 -0.47 -47.79 -6.44
CA LYS A 10 -1.13 -47.06 -5.33
C LYS A 10 -0.13 -46.32 -4.44
N LYS A 11 1.01 -46.94 -4.14
CA LYS A 11 2.07 -46.31 -3.34
C LYS A 11 2.67 -45.09 -4.05
N MET A 12 3.02 -45.24 -5.33
CA MET A 12 3.53 -44.13 -6.15
C MET A 12 2.54 -42.98 -6.25
N TRP A 13 1.24 -43.26 -6.38
CA TRP A 13 0.20 -42.22 -6.39
C TRP A 13 0.09 -41.47 -5.06
N ALA A 14 0.19 -42.19 -3.94
CA ALA A 14 0.18 -41.58 -2.61
C ALA A 14 1.42 -40.69 -2.38
N GLU A 15 2.62 -41.20 -2.72
CA GLU A 15 3.88 -40.46 -2.64
C GLU A 15 3.86 -39.21 -3.54
N THR A 16 3.34 -39.34 -4.76
CA THR A 16 3.17 -38.22 -5.70
C THR A 16 2.24 -37.15 -5.15
N LYS A 17 1.11 -37.55 -4.55
CA LYS A 17 0.14 -36.62 -3.95
C LYS A 17 0.73 -35.84 -2.77
N GLU A 18 1.51 -36.50 -1.92
CA GLU A 18 2.21 -35.84 -0.81
C GLU A 18 3.27 -34.85 -1.34
N MET A 19 4.09 -35.24 -2.33
CA MET A 19 5.05 -34.32 -2.96
C MET A 19 4.38 -33.08 -3.57
N PHE A 20 3.23 -33.24 -4.24
CA PHE A 20 2.47 -32.11 -4.78
C PHE A 20 1.95 -31.17 -3.67
N LYS A 21 1.49 -31.74 -2.55
CA LYS A 21 1.01 -30.96 -1.41
C LYS A 21 2.16 -30.17 -0.76
N GLU A 22 3.30 -30.81 -0.54
CA GLU A 22 4.50 -30.14 -0.03
C GLU A 22 4.96 -29.01 -0.97
N THR A 23 4.99 -29.26 -2.28
CA THR A 23 5.34 -28.27 -3.28
C THR A 23 4.38 -27.08 -3.27
N ALA A 24 3.07 -27.32 -3.19
CA ALA A 24 2.08 -26.25 -3.11
C ALA A 24 2.24 -25.38 -1.85
N GLU A 25 2.57 -25.98 -0.71
CA GLU A 25 2.84 -25.23 0.53
C GLU A 25 4.15 -24.43 0.45
N GLN A 26 5.18 -24.96 -0.20
CA GLN A 26 6.43 -24.23 -0.46
C GLN A 26 6.21 -23.04 -1.40
N ILE A 27 5.40 -23.19 -2.44
CA ILE A 27 5.02 -22.08 -3.35
C ILE A 27 4.27 -21.00 -2.56
N LYS A 28 3.23 -21.36 -1.80
CA LYS A 28 2.48 -20.39 -0.95
C LYS A 28 3.39 -19.65 0.03
N THR A 29 4.35 -20.35 0.62
CA THR A 29 5.31 -19.76 1.57
C THR A 29 6.24 -18.78 0.85
N THR A 30 6.67 -19.12 -0.36
CA THR A 30 7.53 -18.28 -1.20
C THR A 30 6.78 -17.03 -1.65
N ASP A 31 5.55 -17.17 -2.14
CA ASP A 31 4.69 -16.04 -2.53
C ASP A 31 4.49 -15.05 -1.38
N ARG A 32 4.20 -15.56 -0.17
CA ARG A 32 4.08 -14.73 1.04
C ARG A 32 5.37 -13.99 1.38
N LYS A 33 6.53 -14.61 1.20
CA LYS A 33 7.84 -13.96 1.44
C LYS A 33 8.10 -12.85 0.42
N ILE A 34 7.80 -13.11 -0.86
CA ILE A 34 7.94 -12.13 -1.94
C ILE A 34 7.03 -10.93 -1.69
N GLN A 35 5.76 -11.16 -1.33
CA GLN A 35 4.82 -10.07 -0.98
C GLN A 35 5.36 -9.20 0.16
N LYS A 36 5.80 -9.82 1.26
CA LYS A 36 6.40 -9.09 2.40
C LYS A 36 7.63 -8.27 2.00
N LEU A 37 8.43 -8.74 1.06
CA LEU A 37 9.59 -8.00 0.57
C LEU A 37 9.17 -6.81 -0.30
N SER A 38 8.18 -7.01 -1.18
CA SER A 38 7.61 -5.93 -2.00
C SER A 38 6.99 -4.83 -1.14
N ASP A 39 6.25 -5.19 -0.10
CA ASP A 39 5.63 -4.22 0.82
C ASP A 39 6.68 -3.38 1.55
N LYS A 40 7.73 -4.03 2.07
CA LYS A 40 8.86 -3.35 2.72
C LYS A 40 9.65 -2.47 1.76
N TRP A 41 9.75 -2.87 0.50
CA TRP A 41 10.38 -2.05 -0.54
C TRP A 41 9.57 -0.78 -0.80
N GLY A 42 8.24 -0.86 -0.82
CA GLY A 42 7.34 0.30 -0.87
C GLY A 42 7.60 1.26 0.28
N GLU A 43 7.56 0.75 1.53
CA GLU A 43 7.86 1.53 2.75
C GLU A 43 9.20 2.25 2.69
N PHE A 44 10.22 1.55 2.19
CA PHE A 44 11.56 2.10 2.07
C PHE A 44 11.61 3.26 1.07
N VAL A 45 10.99 3.12 -0.11
CA VAL A 45 10.92 4.20 -1.10
C VAL A 45 10.11 5.39 -0.57
N GLU A 46 8.99 5.14 0.11
CA GLU A 46 8.18 6.18 0.78
C GLU A 46 9.03 6.99 1.79
N GLY A 47 9.83 6.30 2.60
CA GLY A 47 10.73 6.92 3.58
C GLY A 47 11.80 7.81 2.96
N LEU A 48 12.34 7.43 1.80
CA LEU A 48 13.30 8.26 1.05
C LEU A 48 12.66 9.49 0.41
N VAL A 49 11.44 9.34 -0.11
CA VAL A 49 10.75 10.41 -0.85
C VAL A 49 10.21 11.49 0.08
N SER A 50 9.70 11.12 1.26
CA SER A 50 9.10 12.06 2.22
C SER A 50 9.94 13.32 2.49
N PRO A 51 11.21 13.23 2.95
CA PRO A 51 12.02 14.41 3.22
C PRO A 51 12.36 15.22 1.96
N ALA A 52 12.49 14.57 0.80
CA ALA A 52 12.75 15.24 -0.46
C ALA A 52 11.53 16.02 -0.95
N ALA A 53 10.33 15.46 -0.79
CA ALA A 53 9.08 16.10 -1.16
C ALA A 53 8.83 17.36 -0.31
N ILE A 54 9.05 17.30 1.01
CA ILE A 54 8.93 18.46 1.90
C ILE A 54 9.82 19.61 1.41
N LYS A 55 11.10 19.32 1.13
CA LYS A 55 12.05 20.31 0.61
C LYS A 55 11.61 20.88 -0.75
N LEU A 56 11.03 20.06 -1.62
CA LEU A 56 10.53 20.51 -2.93
C LEU A 56 9.38 21.51 -2.78
N PHE A 57 8.44 21.25 -1.88
CA PHE A 57 7.29 22.13 -1.65
C PHE A 57 7.70 23.44 -0.95
N SER A 58 8.58 23.37 0.04
CA SER A 58 9.14 24.58 0.69
C SER A 58 9.82 25.50 -0.34
N LYS A 59 10.64 24.96 -1.24
CA LYS A 59 11.25 25.74 -2.35
C LYS A 59 10.24 26.40 -3.29
N ARG A 60 8.99 25.94 -3.29
CA ARG A 60 7.88 26.50 -4.09
C ARG A 60 6.96 27.42 -3.28
N GLY A 61 7.36 27.80 -2.07
CA GLY A 61 6.59 28.65 -1.16
C GLY A 61 5.47 27.92 -0.41
N ILE A 62 5.48 26.58 -0.40
CA ILE A 62 4.52 25.76 0.33
C ILE A 62 5.25 25.14 1.53
N GLU A 63 5.23 25.86 2.64
CA GLU A 63 5.85 25.41 3.90
C GLU A 63 4.95 24.39 4.59
N ILE A 64 5.30 23.11 4.50
CA ILE A 64 4.53 22.02 5.11
C ILE A 64 4.80 21.96 6.62
N GLU A 65 3.76 22.16 7.44
CA GLU A 65 3.87 22.13 8.91
C GLU A 65 3.80 20.70 9.47
N ARG A 66 2.99 19.84 8.84
CA ARG A 66 2.72 18.48 9.31
C ARG A 66 2.74 17.51 8.15
N VAL A 67 3.28 16.33 8.40
CA VAL A 67 3.39 15.23 7.42
C VAL A 67 2.91 13.95 8.05
N THR A 68 2.04 13.23 7.33
CA THR A 68 1.58 11.89 7.68
C THR A 68 1.82 10.96 6.51
N GLN A 69 2.38 9.79 6.77
CA GLN A 69 2.52 8.72 5.77
C GLN A 69 1.32 7.75 5.87
N ARG A 70 0.96 7.10 4.76
CA ARG A 70 -0.11 6.09 4.67
C ARG A 70 -1.43 6.59 5.23
N PHE A 71 -1.79 7.81 4.83
CA PHE A 71 -2.98 8.47 5.31
C PHE A 71 -4.23 7.79 4.73
N LYS A 72 -5.02 7.18 5.61
CA LYS A 72 -6.25 6.48 5.23
C LYS A 72 -7.48 7.33 5.43
N VAL A 73 -8.35 7.34 4.43
CA VAL A 73 -9.65 7.98 4.45
C VAL A 73 -10.74 6.92 4.37
N SER A 74 -11.61 6.88 5.37
CA SER A 74 -12.79 6.02 5.38
C SER A 74 -14.07 6.84 5.22
N LYS A 75 -15.04 6.28 4.48
CA LYS A 75 -16.39 6.85 4.35
C LYS A 75 -17.39 5.79 4.78
N ASN A 76 -18.22 6.10 5.79
CA ASN A 76 -19.23 5.19 6.33
C ASN A 76 -18.66 3.83 6.76
N GLY A 77 -17.49 3.82 7.40
CA GLY A 77 -16.86 2.58 7.91
C GLY A 77 -16.22 1.68 6.85
N LYS A 78 -16.23 2.07 5.57
CA LYS A 78 -15.47 1.38 4.51
C LYS A 78 -14.15 2.11 4.25
N GLU A 79 -13.05 1.35 4.10
CA GLU A 79 -11.80 1.89 3.55
C GLU A 79 -12.10 2.51 2.19
N GLY A 80 -11.82 3.81 2.06
CA GLY A 80 -12.16 4.59 0.87
C GLY A 80 -10.94 4.86 0.01
N MET A 81 -9.87 5.34 0.62
CA MET A 81 -8.65 5.77 -0.06
C MET A 81 -7.46 5.75 0.88
N GLU A 82 -6.29 5.43 0.33
CA GLU A 82 -5.00 5.63 0.98
C GLU A 82 -4.16 6.60 0.15
N ILE A 83 -3.43 7.47 0.85
CA ILE A 83 -2.50 8.45 0.30
C ILE A 83 -1.14 8.17 0.92
N ASP A 84 -0.12 7.92 0.10
CA ASP A 84 1.21 7.53 0.58
C ASP A 84 1.80 8.60 1.51
N ILE A 85 1.72 9.88 1.13
CA ILE A 85 2.15 10.99 1.99
C ILE A 85 1.18 12.17 1.88
N LEU A 86 0.71 12.65 3.03
CA LEU A 86 -0.11 13.84 3.17
C LEU A 86 0.70 14.94 3.87
N GLY A 87 0.94 16.06 3.19
CA GLY A 87 1.49 17.27 3.78
C GLY A 87 0.40 18.32 4.00
N ILE A 88 0.38 18.97 5.16
CA ILE A 88 -0.60 20.02 5.46
C ILE A 88 0.06 21.25 6.09
N ASN A 89 -0.50 22.43 5.78
CA ASN A 89 -0.31 23.66 6.55
C ASN A 89 -1.66 24.41 6.64
N SER A 90 -1.63 25.67 7.07
CA SER A 90 -2.84 26.50 7.21
C SER A 90 -3.58 26.79 5.89
N GLU A 91 -2.90 26.71 4.74
CA GLU A 91 -3.44 27.09 3.42
C GLU A 91 -3.55 25.92 2.43
N TYR A 92 -2.67 24.93 2.53
CA TYR A 92 -2.46 23.88 1.56
C TYR A 92 -2.62 22.49 2.18
N VAL A 93 -3.18 21.60 1.36
CA VAL A 93 -3.11 20.15 1.55
C VAL A 93 -2.48 19.54 0.31
N VAL A 94 -1.38 18.81 0.53
CA VAL A 94 -0.52 18.26 -0.50
C VAL A 94 -0.61 16.74 -0.44
N LEU A 95 -1.13 16.13 -1.50
CA LEU A 95 -1.23 14.67 -1.66
C LEU A 95 -0.10 14.20 -2.56
N ILE A 96 0.77 13.34 -2.02
CA ILE A 96 1.92 12.81 -2.73
C ILE A 96 1.75 11.29 -2.86
N GLU A 97 1.83 10.81 -4.10
CA GLU A 97 1.94 9.39 -4.42
C GLU A 97 3.41 9.06 -4.68
N VAL A 98 3.86 7.91 -4.18
CA VAL A 98 5.21 7.41 -4.34
C VAL A 98 5.17 6.17 -5.24
N LYS A 99 5.99 6.19 -6.29
CA LYS A 99 6.22 5.04 -7.17
C LYS A 99 7.71 4.83 -7.37
N SER A 100 8.15 3.58 -7.32
CA SER A 100 9.50 3.19 -7.73
C SER A 100 9.73 3.44 -9.22
N THR A 101 8.67 3.37 -10.03
CA THR A 101 8.68 3.72 -11.46
C THR A 101 7.35 4.38 -11.80
N LEU A 102 7.40 5.60 -12.33
CA LEU A 102 6.22 6.40 -12.63
C LEU A 102 5.76 6.21 -14.08
N GLY A 103 4.53 5.76 -14.27
CA GLY A 103 3.86 5.66 -15.57
C GLY A 103 2.75 6.70 -15.75
N ILE A 104 2.31 6.89 -17.00
CA ILE A 104 1.20 7.79 -17.34
C ILE A 104 -0.10 7.38 -16.62
N GLN A 105 -0.32 6.08 -16.48
CA GLN A 105 -1.51 5.56 -15.82
C GLN A 105 -1.51 5.91 -14.32
N ASP A 106 -0.36 5.85 -13.65
CA ASP A 106 -0.21 6.25 -12.25
C ASP A 106 -0.60 7.72 -12.04
N VAL A 107 -0.18 8.60 -12.96
CA VAL A 107 -0.56 10.03 -12.93
C VAL A 107 -2.08 10.18 -13.07
N LYS A 108 -2.70 9.50 -14.03
CA LYS A 108 -4.15 9.55 -14.23
C LYS A 108 -4.92 9.06 -13.00
N ASP A 109 -4.46 7.99 -12.37
CA ASP A 109 -5.13 7.43 -11.21
C ASP A 109 -4.90 8.27 -9.94
N HIS A 110 -3.75 8.95 -9.83
CA HIS A 110 -3.52 9.96 -8.80
C HIS A 110 -4.49 11.14 -8.95
N LEU A 111 -4.68 11.67 -10.15
CA LEU A 111 -5.63 12.77 -10.40
C LEU A 111 -7.07 12.38 -9.99
N LYS A 112 -7.51 11.17 -10.33
CA LYS A 112 -8.82 10.65 -9.90
C LYS A 112 -8.93 10.55 -8.37
N ARG A 113 -7.86 10.14 -7.69
CA ARG A 113 -7.82 10.13 -6.20
C ARG A 113 -7.93 11.55 -5.65
N MET A 114 -7.17 12.51 -6.19
CA MET A 114 -7.26 13.90 -5.77
C MET A 114 -8.69 14.45 -5.91
N ASP A 115 -9.39 14.15 -7.01
CA ASP A 115 -10.78 14.59 -7.22
C ASP A 115 -11.77 14.00 -6.21
N LYS A 116 -11.57 12.74 -5.81
CA LYS A 116 -12.35 12.11 -4.74
C LYS A 116 -12.01 12.65 -3.35
N PHE A 117 -10.78 13.13 -3.14
CA PHE A 117 -10.34 13.68 -1.85
C PHE A 117 -10.84 15.11 -1.60
N LYS A 118 -10.84 15.98 -2.62
CA LYS A 118 -11.30 17.37 -2.53
C LYS A 118 -12.59 17.59 -1.71
N PRO A 119 -13.71 16.85 -1.94
CA PRO A 119 -14.93 17.05 -1.16
C PRO A 119 -14.81 16.65 0.31
N ILE A 120 -13.93 15.71 0.64
CA ILE A 120 -13.70 15.24 2.03
C ILE A 120 -13.04 16.35 2.83
N PHE A 121 -12.07 17.03 2.23
CA PHE A 121 -11.43 18.20 2.82
C PHE A 121 -12.39 19.40 2.95
N ARG A 122 -13.18 19.70 1.92
CA ARG A 122 -14.11 20.84 1.95
C ARG A 122 -15.19 20.73 3.05
N ASN A 123 -15.64 19.53 3.35
CA ASN A 123 -16.70 19.29 4.34
C ASN A 123 -16.19 19.22 5.79
N THR A 124 -14.90 19.37 6.00
CA THR A 124 -14.28 19.34 7.31
C THR A 124 -13.67 20.71 7.57
N LYS A 125 -14.40 21.58 8.27
CA LYS A 125 -13.86 22.87 8.71
C LYS A 125 -12.51 22.63 9.40
N THR A 126 -11.52 23.43 9.01
CA THR A 126 -10.09 23.37 9.35
C THR A 126 -9.79 23.22 10.85
N GLU A 127 -10.71 23.58 11.74
CA GLU A 127 -10.59 23.44 13.20
C GLU A 127 -10.65 21.97 13.69
N LYS A 128 -11.53 21.13 13.09
CA LYS A 128 -11.75 19.74 13.56
C LYS A 128 -10.59 18.79 13.28
N TRP A 129 -9.71 19.11 12.33
CA TRP A 129 -8.50 18.32 12.07
C TRP A 129 -7.36 18.63 13.04
N SER A 130 -7.46 19.66 13.89
CA SER A 130 -6.45 19.88 14.94
C SER A 130 -6.77 19.09 16.22
N GLU A 131 -8.05 18.83 16.48
CA GLU A 131 -8.53 18.14 17.69
C GLU A 131 -8.44 16.62 17.55
N ARG A 132 -8.80 16.06 16.39
CA ARG A 132 -8.76 14.61 16.13
C ARG A 132 -7.35 13.99 16.19
N TRP A 133 -6.30 14.83 16.24
CA TRP A 133 -4.88 14.43 16.22
C TRP A 133 -4.13 14.74 17.51
N ARG A 134 -4.80 15.26 18.55
CA ARG A 134 -4.21 15.35 19.91
C ARG A 134 -4.33 14.04 20.70
N GLU A 135 -5.18 13.11 20.23
CA GLU A 135 -5.53 11.89 20.95
C GLU A 135 -5.02 10.61 20.25
N SER A 136 -4.14 10.74 19.25
CA SER A 136 -3.49 9.63 18.52
C SER A 136 -1.97 9.72 18.65
#